data_AF-A0A9Q3P684-F1
#
_entry.id   AF-A0A9Q3P684-F1
#
_cell.length_a   1.000
_cell.length_b   1.000
_cell.length_c   1.000
_cell.angle_alpha   90.00
_cell.angle_beta   90.00
_cell.angle_gamma   90.00
#
_symmetry.space_group_name_H-M   'P 1'
#
loop_
_entity.id
_entity.type
_entity.pdbx_description
1 polymer ?
#
loop_
_entity_poly.entity_id
_entity_poly.type
_entity_poly.pdbx_seq_one_letter_code
_entity_poly.pdbx_strand_id
1 'polypeptide(L)' 'MLDWNIPFKLYINSCGEGLGEALHQVQITDDKPTEGPVCYISRQIKPTEARYGASQMECLCL' A
#
# COMPACT_ATOMS: atom_id res chain seq x y z
N MET A 1 1.91 8.08 17.87
CA MET A 1 2.77 8.93 17.01
C MET A 1 3.60 7.99 16.13
N LEU A 2 3.87 8.37 14.88
CA LEU A 2 4.71 7.56 13.98
C LEU A 2 6.15 7.53 14.51
N ASP A 3 6.81 6.38 14.39
CA ASP A 3 8.20 6.20 14.78
C ASP A 3 9.04 5.88 13.56
N TRP A 4 9.93 6.80 13.20
CA TRP A 4 10.78 6.67 12.01
C TRP A 4 11.89 5.64 12.17
N ASN A 5 12.08 5.05 13.36
CA ASN A 5 13.09 4.04 13.64
C ASN A 5 12.56 2.61 13.54
N ILE A 6 11.25 2.43 13.35
CA ILE A 6 10.62 1.11 13.17
C ILE A 6 10.12 0.95 11.73
N PRO A 7 10.09 -0.29 11.21
CA PRO A 7 9.73 -0.52 9.82
C PRO A 7 8.28 -0.15 9.54
N PHE A 8 8.06 0.35 8.32
CA PHE A 8 6.74 0.43 7.72
C PHE A 8 6.43 -0.85 6.94
N LYS A 9 5.15 -1.18 6.82
CA LYS A 9 4.65 -2.26 5.96
C LYS A 9 3.76 -1.66 4.89
N LEU A 10 4.10 -1.87 3.62
CA LEU A 10 3.25 -1.45 2.50
C LEU A 10 2.46 -2.66 2.00
N TYR A 11 1.15 -2.63 2.17
CA TYR A 11 0.24 -3.58 1.55
C TYR A 11 -0.17 -3.04 0.19
N ILE A 12 0.01 -3.82 -0.86
CA ILE A 12 -0.28 -3.40 -2.24
C ILE A 12 -1.37 -4.28 -2.85
N ASN A 13 -2.18 -3.68 -3.71
CA ASN A 13 -3.16 -4.40 -4.50
C ASN A 13 -3.39 -3.69 -5.84
N SER A 14 -3.61 -4.46 -6.90
CA SER A 14 -3.86 -3.92 -8.23
C SER A 14 -5.08 -4.57 -8.85
N CYS A 15 -5.82 -3.80 -9.63
CA CYS A 15 -6.89 -4.30 -10.49
C CYS A 15 -6.83 -3.61 -11.86
N GLY A 16 -7.69 -4.03 -12.80
CA GLY A 16 -7.72 -3.46 -14.15
C GLY A 16 -8.07 -1.96 -14.21
N GLU A 17 -8.54 -1.37 -13.12
CA GLU A 17 -8.93 0.04 -13.04
C GLU A 17 -7.90 0.91 -12.30
N GLY A 18 -7.26 0.36 -11.27
CA GLY A 18 -6.43 1.14 -10.36
C GLY A 18 -5.43 0.31 -9.55
N LEU A 19 -4.50 1.05 -8.96
CA LEU A 19 -3.55 0.60 -7.96
C LEU A 19 -3.99 1.17 -6.62
N GLY A 20 -3.91 0.36 -5.57
CA GLY A 20 -4.27 0.77 -4.22
C GLY A 20 -3.31 0.17 -3.20
N GLU A 21 -2.75 1.03 -2.37
CA GLU A 21 -1.82 0.64 -1.33
C GLU A 21 -2.20 1.21 0.05
N ALA A 22 -1.84 0.48 1.10
CA ALA A 22 -1.98 0.91 2.49
C ALA A 22 -0.63 0.83 3.19
N LEU A 23 -0.09 1.99 3.58
CA LEU A 23 1.12 2.06 4.38
C LEU A 23 0.74 1.90 5.85
N HIS A 24 1.27 0.89 6.51
CA HIS A 24 1.00 0.54 7.89
C HIS A 24 2.26 0.66 8.75
N GLN A 25 2.08 0.89 10.04
CA GLN A 25 3.14 0.84 11.04
C GLN A 25 2.56 0.36 12.37
N VAL A 26 3.40 -0.26 13.21
CA VAL A 26 3.03 -0.54 14.60
C VAL A 26 2.99 0.78 15.37
N GLN A 27 1.86 1.06 16.00
CA GLN A 27 1.62 2.25 16.82
C GLN A 27 1.18 1.81 18.21
N ILE A 28 1.43 2.64 19.23
CA ILE A 28 0.88 2.41 20.56
C ILE A 28 -0.51 3.02 20.62
N THR A 29 -1.52 2.18 20.78
CA THR A 29 -2.94 2.55 20.96
C THR A 29 -3.45 1.83 22.21
N ASP A 30 -4.06 2.55 23.14
CA ASP A 30 -4.51 2.00 24.44
C ASP A 30 -3.42 1.19 25.17
N ASP A 31 -2.22 1.76 25.25
CA ASP A 31 -1.02 1.14 25.85
C ASP A 31 -0.61 -0.21 25.22
N LYS A 32 -1.11 -0.52 24.02
CA LYS A 32 -0.83 -1.76 23.29
C LYS A 32 -0.24 -1.49 21.91
N PRO A 33 0.78 -2.28 21.48
CA PRO A 33 1.28 -2.22 20.13
C PRO A 33 0.23 -2.79 19.16
N THR A 34 -0.28 -1.94 18.27
CA THR A 34 -1.27 -2.29 17.25
C THR A 34 -0.76 -1.84 15.89
N GLU A 35 -0.82 -2.73 14.90
CA GLU A 35 -0.56 -2.34 13.51
C GLU A 35 -1.75 -1.56 12.96
N GLY A 36 -1.50 -0.37 12.42
CA GLY A 36 -2.54 0.48 11.87
C GLY A 36 -2.07 1.25 10.64
N PRO A 37 -3.03 1.80 9.87
CA PRO A 37 -2.72 2.59 8.68
C PRO A 37 -2.07 3.92 9.06
N VAL A 38 -1.09 4.31 8.27
CA VAL A 38 -0.42 5.61 8.27
C VAL A 38 -1.00 6.47 7.15
N CYS A 39 -1.11 5.91 5.94
CA CYS A 39 -1.77 6.54 4.82
C CYS A 39 -2.26 5.48 3.80
N TYR A 40 -3.18 5.92 2.95
CA TYR A 40 -3.62 5.17 1.78
C TYR A 40 -3.09 5.86 0.53
N ILE A 41 -2.54 5.09 -0.40
CA ILE A 41 -2.01 5.55 -1.69
C ILE A 41 -2.88 4.91 -2.77
N SER A 42 -3.21 5.69 -3.80
CA SER A 42 -3.99 5.16 -4.92
C SER A 42 -3.71 5.92 -6.21
N ARG A 43 -3.80 5.21 -7.33
CA ARG A 43 -3.62 5.77 -8.67
C ARG A 43 -4.44 4.99 -9.70
N GLN A 44 -5.01 5.71 -10.67
CA GLN A 44 -5.63 5.07 -11.83
C GLN A 44 -4.60 4.50 -12.81
N ILE A 45 -4.97 3.40 -13.46
CA ILE A 45 -4.17 2.77 -14.52
C ILE A 45 -4.14 3.67 -15.75
N LYS A 46 -2.96 3.85 -16.33
CA LYS A 46 -2.80 4.57 -17.60
C LYS A 46 -3.24 3.68 -18.76
N PRO A 47 -3.74 4.24 -19.87
CA PRO A 47 -4.10 3.45 -21.06
C PRO A 47 -2.96 2.54 -21.56
N THR A 48 -1.70 2.96 -21.40
CA THR A 48 -0.51 2.17 -21.78
C THR A 48 -0.24 0.97 -20.86
N GLU A 49 -0.77 1.01 -19.63
CA GLU A 49 -0.62 -0.01 -18.58
C GLU A 49 -1.77 -1.03 -18.61
N ALA A 50 -2.91 -0.69 -19.23
CA ALA A 50 -4.12 -1.55 -19.30
C ALA A 50 -3.92 -2.91 -19.99
N ARG A 51 -2.80 -3.09 -20.71
CA ARG A 51 -2.41 -4.34 -21.37
C ARG A 51 -1.66 -5.32 -20.48
N TYR A 52 -1.30 -4.91 -19.26
CA TYR A 52 -0.52 -5.72 -18.35
C TYR A 52 -1.35 -6.87 -17.80
N GLY A 53 -0.75 -8.06 -17.80
CA GLY A 53 -1.31 -9.22 -17.10
C GLY A 53 -1.20 -9.07 -15.59
N ALA A 54 -1.87 -9.95 -14.83
CA ALA A 54 -1.94 -9.87 -13.37
C ALA A 54 -0.57 -9.69 -12.69
N SER A 55 0.43 -10.51 -13.02
CA SER A 55 1.77 -10.39 -12.43
C SER A 55 2.49 -9.09 -12.81
N GLN A 56 2.24 -8.56 -14.01
CA GLN A 56 2.81 -7.28 -14.43
C GLN A 56 2.14 -6.11 -13.69
N MET A 57 0.85 -6.24 -13.36
CA MET A 57 0.10 -5.29 -12.56
C MET A 57 0.54 -5.29 -11.10
N GLU A 58 0.84 -6.46 -10.54
CA GLU A 58 1.47 -6.58 -9.21
C GLU A 58 2.82 -5.87 -9.20
N CYS A 59 3.66 -6.05 -10.22
CA CYS A 59 4.93 -5.34 -10.33
C CYS A 59 4.77 -3.82 -10.53
N LEU A 60 3.69 -3.37 -11.16
CA LEU A 60 3.39 -1.94 -11.33
C LEU A 60 2.97 -1.28 -10.00
N CYS A 61 2.48 -2.07 -9.05
CA CYS A 61 2.01 -1.62 -7.74
C CYS A 61 3.10 -1.64 -6.65
N LEU A 62 4.32 -2.13 -6.97
CA LEU A 62 5.49 -2.13 -6.09
C LEU A 62 6.23 -0.79 -6.14
#